data_AF-A0A4Q3C6L1-F1
#
_entry.id   AF-A0A4Q3C6L1-F1
#
_cell.length_a   1.000
_cell.length_b   1.000
_cell.length_c   1.000
_cell.angle_alpha   90.00
_cell.angle_beta   90.00
_cell.angle_gamma   90.00
#
_symmetry.space_group_name_H-M   'P 1'
#
loop_
_entity.id
_entity.type
_entity.pdbx_description
1 polymer ?
#
loop_
_entity_poly.entity_id
_entity_poly.type
_entity_poly.pdbx_seq_one_letter_code
_entity_poly.pdbx_strand_id
1 'polypeptide(L)' 'MPLRLDSREPGFAAAFTALVEGRREADEDVSRDVSAIIAAVRSSGDVALADYTRRFDRHDLDVSGWRIERAECDAA' A
#
# COMPACT_ATOMS: atom_id res chain seq x y z
N MET A 1 -10.23 -14.30 -13.11
CA MET A 1 -10.19 -14.41 -14.58
C MET A 1 -9.55 -13.14 -15.12
N PRO A 2 -8.44 -13.20 -15.89
CA PRO A 2 -7.80 -12.00 -16.42
C PRO A 2 -8.65 -11.37 -17.53
N LEU A 3 -8.74 -10.03 -17.55
CA LEU A 3 -9.35 -9.28 -18.64
C LEU A 3 -8.53 -9.52 -19.92
N ARG A 4 -9.19 -9.97 -20.99
CA ARG A 4 -8.58 -10.12 -22.32
C ARG A 4 -9.16 -9.09 -23.28
N LEU A 5 -8.28 -8.35 -23.94
CA LEU A 5 -8.62 -7.36 -24.97
C LEU A 5 -8.01 -7.81 -26.31
N ASP A 6 -8.76 -7.69 -27.39
CA ASP A 6 -8.29 -7.94 -28.77
C ASP A 6 -8.34 -6.62 -29.54
N SER A 7 -7.21 -6.20 -30.10
CA SER A 7 -7.08 -4.93 -30.82
C SER A 7 -7.90 -4.84 -32.12
N ARG A 8 -8.46 -5.96 -32.58
CA ARG A 8 -9.27 -6.05 -33.80
C ARG A 8 -10.76 -5.87 -33.54
N GLU A 9 -11.19 -5.92 -32.28
CA GLU A 9 -12.59 -5.73 -31.91
C GLU A 9 -12.99 -4.25 -32.04
N PRO A 10 -14.17 -3.93 -32.61
CA PRO A 10 -14.64 -2.55 -32.75
C PRO A 10 -14.69 -1.77 -31.42
N GLY A 11 -14.85 -2.48 -30.30
CA GLY A 11 -14.91 -1.90 -28.95
C GLY A 11 -13.54 -1.76 -28.25
N PHE A 12 -12.43 -2.15 -28.89
CA PHE A 12 -11.11 -2.21 -28.24
C PHE A 12 -10.68 -0.87 -27.65
N ALA A 13 -10.78 0.22 -28.42
CA ALA A 13 -10.29 1.53 -27.98
C ALA A 13 -10.99 1.99 -26.69
N ALA A 14 -12.32 1.83 -26.60
CA ALA A 14 -13.07 2.19 -25.41
C ALA A 14 -12.72 1.28 -24.21
N ALA A 15 -12.64 -0.03 -24.42
CA ALA A 15 -12.30 -0.98 -23.37
C ALA A 15 -10.86 -0.82 -22.85
N PHE A 16 -9.93 -0.47 -23.74
CA PHE A 16 -8.53 -0.19 -23.39
C PHE A 16 -8.39 1.10 -22.60
N THR A 17 -9.08 2.19 -23.01
CA THR A 17 -9.11 3.44 -22.24
C THR A 17 -9.64 3.21 -20.83
N ALA A 18 -10.77 2.51 -20.69
CA ALA A 18 -11.35 2.20 -19.37
C ALA A 18 -10.38 1.40 -18.48
N LEU A 19 -9.62 0.46 -19.05
CA LEU A 19 -8.60 -0.29 -18.31
C LEU A 19 -7.46 0.62 -17.82
N VAL A 20 -6.99 1.54 -18.67
CA VAL A 20 -5.89 2.46 -18.35
C VAL A 20 -6.33 3.48 -17.30
N GLU A 21 -7.52 4.05 -17.45
CA GLU A 21 -8.10 5.01 -16.51
C GLU A 21 -8.33 4.37 -15.14
N GLY A 22 -8.95 3.19 -15.08
CA GLY A 22 -9.14 2.49 -13.81
C GLY A 22 -7.84 2.13 -13.09
N ARG A 23 -6.73 1.92 -13.82
CA ARG A 23 -5.42 1.74 -13.20
C ARG A 23 -4.84 3.05 -12.65
N ARG A 24 -5.02 4.16 -13.37
CA ARG A 24 -4.56 5.49 -12.92
C ARG A 24 -5.31 5.96 -11.68
N GLU A 25 -6.62 5.71 -11.59
CA GLU A 25 -7.42 6.02 -10.40
C GLU A 25 -6.87 5.28 -9.16
N ALA A 26 -6.56 4.00 -9.28
CA ALA A 26 -5.95 3.24 -8.20
C ALA A 26 -4.55 3.78 -7.80
N ASP A 27 -3.75 4.23 -8.77
CA ASP A 27 -2.44 4.84 -8.51
C ASP A 27 -2.58 6.21 -7.79
N GLU A 28 -3.59 7.01 -8.16
CA GLU A 28 -3.92 8.28 -7.49
C GLU A 28 -4.38 8.09 -6.05
N ASP A 29 -5.22 7.09 -5.80
CA ASP A 29 -5.68 6.73 -4.46
C ASP A 29 -4.51 6.30 -3.56
N VAL A 30 -3.61 5.46 -4.07
CA VAL A 30 -2.40 5.05 -3.34
C VAL A 30 -1.49 6.24 -3.06
N SER A 31 -1.28 7.12 -4.05
CA SER A 31 -0.46 8.32 -3.88
C SER A 31 -1.01 9.25 -2.79
N ARG A 32 -2.35 9.41 -2.74
CA ARG A 32 -3.03 10.18 -1.70
C ARG A 32 -2.84 9.55 -0.32
N ASP A 33 -3.02 8.23 -0.21
CA ASP A 33 -2.91 7.52 1.05
C ASP A 33 -1.48 7.52 1.59
N VAL A 34 -0.47 7.32 0.74
CA VAL A 34 0.95 7.42 1.12
C VAL A 34 1.28 8.83 1.61
N SER A 35 0.80 9.86 0.91
CA SER A 35 1.00 11.26 1.32
C SER A 35 0.39 11.54 2.70
N ALA A 36 -0.80 11.00 2.98
CA ALA A 36 -1.45 11.13 4.28
C ALA A 36 -0.69 10.38 5.39
N ILE A 37 -0.20 9.16 5.13
CA ILE A 37 0.61 8.39 6.08
C ILE A 37 1.88 9.15 6.43
N ILE A 38 2.62 9.66 5.43
CA ILE A 38 3.84 10.45 5.65
C ILE A 38 3.54 11.69 6.49
N ALA A 39 2.46 12.41 6.20
CA ALA A 39 2.06 13.59 6.97
C ALA A 39 1.77 13.24 8.43
N ALA A 40 1.03 12.15 8.68
CA ALA A 40 0.69 11.68 10.02
C ALA A 40 1.94 11.22 10.81
N VAL A 41 2.87 10.51 10.17
CA VAL A 41 4.14 10.12 10.81
C VAL A 41 4.99 11.36 11.12
N ARG A 42 5.01 12.38 10.25
CA ARG A 42 5.72 13.63 10.52
C ARG A 42 5.09 14.44 11.66
N SER A 43 3.78 14.43 11.81
CA SER A 43 3.10 15.18 12.87
C SER A 43 3.11 14.47 14.23
N SER A 44 2.97 13.15 14.21
CA SER A 44 2.64 12.35 15.40
C SER A 44 3.69 11.29 15.74
N GLY A 45 4.73 11.14 14.91
CA GLY A 45 5.89 10.27 15.16
C GLY A 45 5.51 8.82 15.45
N ASP A 46 6.05 8.30 16.55
CA ASP A 46 5.89 6.90 16.96
C ASP A 46 4.42 6.50 17.16
N VAL A 47 3.55 7.42 17.58
CA VAL A 47 2.11 7.10 17.73
C VAL A 47 1.50 6.70 16.40
N ALA A 48 1.79 7.47 15.33
CA ALA A 48 1.30 7.13 13.99
C ALA A 48 1.93 5.84 13.46
N LEU A 49 3.22 5.59 13.75
CA LEU A 49 3.88 4.35 13.37
C LEU A 49 3.22 3.13 14.02
N ALA A 50 2.99 3.16 15.33
CA ALA A 50 2.34 2.07 16.05
C ALA A 50 0.93 1.78 15.52
N ASP A 51 0.14 2.82 15.25
CA ASP A 51 -1.21 2.69 14.72
C ASP A 51 -1.22 2.07 13.31
N TYR A 52 -0.33 2.53 12.41
CA TYR A 52 -0.25 1.97 11.07
C TYR A 52 0.30 0.55 11.04
N THR A 53 1.28 0.21 11.89
CA THR A 53 1.78 -1.17 12.03
C THR A 53 0.68 -2.11 12.55
N ARG A 54 -0.11 -1.68 13.55
CA ARG A 54 -1.29 -2.46 13.99
C ARG A 54 -2.30 -2.66 12.86
N ARG A 55 -2.57 -1.60 12.09
CA ARG A 55 -3.58 -1.64 11.03
C ARG A 55 -3.17 -2.51 9.84
N PHE A 56 -1.95 -2.33 9.32
CA PHE A 56 -1.53 -2.95 8.07
C PHE A 56 -0.83 -4.29 8.29
N ASP A 57 -0.04 -4.41 9.35
CA ASP A 57 0.76 -5.61 9.63
C ASP A 57 0.09 -6.53 10.65
N ARG A 58 -1.00 -6.08 11.29
CA ARG A 58 -1.69 -6.77 12.39
C ARG A 58 -0.72 -7.09 13.55
N HIS A 59 0.22 -6.19 13.78
CA HIS A 59 1.31 -6.37 14.74
C HIS A 59 1.30 -5.26 15.80
N ASP A 60 1.51 -5.62 17.05
CA ASP A 60 1.50 -4.68 18.17
C ASP A 60 2.92 -4.45 18.72
N LEU A 61 3.52 -3.33 18.31
CA LEU A 61 4.90 -2.95 18.69
C LEU A 61 5.09 -2.71 20.18
N ASP A 62 4.02 -2.40 20.92
CA ASP A 62 4.10 -2.22 22.37
C ASP A 62 4.19 -3.57 23.12
N VAL A 63 3.84 -4.67 22.44
CA VAL A 63 3.89 -6.03 22.98
C VAL A 63 5.13 -6.77 22.50
N SER A 64 5.41 -6.72 21.20
CA SER A 64 6.52 -7.45 20.56
C SER A 64 7.85 -6.69 20.55
N GLY A 65 7.81 -5.36 20.69
CA GLY A 65 8.98 -4.49 20.62
C GLY A 65 9.17 -3.82 19.26
N TRP A 66 9.84 -2.67 19.31
CA TRP A 66 10.09 -1.79 18.16
C TRP A 66 11.32 -2.17 17.33
N ARG A 67 12.12 -3.10 17.84
CA ARG A 67 13.38 -3.51 17.24
C ARG A 67 13.60 -4.97 17.55
N ILE A 68 14.02 -5.72 16.53
CA ILE A 68 14.53 -7.07 16.70
C ILE A 68 15.96 -6.96 17.23
N GLU A 69 16.25 -7.60 18.35
CA GLU A 69 17.57 -7.48 18.97
C GLU A 69 18.61 -8.29 18.18
N ARG A 70 19.87 -7.83 18.21
CA ARG A 70 20.95 -8.46 17.42
C ARG A 70 21.08 -9.95 17.71
N ALA A 71 20.96 -10.34 18.97
CA ALA A 71 21.06 -11.74 19.38
C ALA A 71 19.95 -12.62 18.78
N GLU A 72 18.75 -12.08 18.56
CA GLU A 72 17.65 -12.80 17.91
C GLU A 72 17.93 -12.98 16.41
N CYS A 73 18.52 -11.97 15.76
CA CYS A 73 18.97 -12.09 14.38
C CYS A 73 20.08 -13.13 14.21
N ASP A 74 21.02 -13.20 15.15
CA ASP A 74 22.15 -14.15 15.09
C ASP A 74 21.71 -15.62 15.32
N ALA A 75 20.52 -15.82 15.90
CA ALA A 75 19.98 -17.15 16.25
C ALA A 75 19.02 -17.76 15.21
N ALA A 76 18.69 -17.03 14.13
CA ALA A 76 17.77 -17.45 13.06
C ALA A 76 18.47 -18.17 11.90
#